data_AF-A0A7W0KS11-F1
#
_entry.id   AF-A0A7W0KS11-F1
#
_cell.length_a   1.000
_cell.length_b   1.000
_cell.length_c   1.000
_cell.angle_alpha   90.00
_cell.angle_beta   90.00
_cell.angle_gamma   90.00
#
_symmetry.space_group_name_H-M   'P 1'
#
loop_
_entity.id
_entity.type
_entity.pdbx_description
1 polymer ?
#
loop_
_entity_poly.entity_id
_entity_poly.type
_entity_poly.pdbx_seq_one_letter_code
_entity_poly.pdbx_strand_id
1 'polypeptide(L)'
;VDKRLDAIDTPEALALKGKAAVANAQLAYELFGKKFSGARWEALAAKGAKVQRPLWASTSTKDPSYPTTLYVDSLIAPDTVNTMPEATLEDFDQDGTLARTADADFDAARQVLDDLAGVGIDLDDVTRQLEDEGVASFAKAFDELISSLDEKANALSEEA
;
A
#
# COMPACT_ATOMS: atom_id res chain seq x y z
N VAL A 1 -2.31 -2.65 11.45
CA VAL A 1 -2.88 -1.60 12.33
C VAL A 1 -4.22 -2.03 12.89
N ASP A 2 -5.23 -2.33 12.07
CA ASP A 2 -6.59 -2.71 12.54
C ASP A 2 -6.60 -3.79 13.62
N LYS A 3 -5.83 -4.88 13.47
CA LYS A 3 -5.70 -5.92 14.52
C LYS A 3 -5.21 -5.38 15.87
N ARG A 4 -4.32 -4.38 15.86
CA ARG A 4 -3.80 -3.73 17.08
C ARG A 4 -4.84 -2.77 17.66
N LEU A 5 -5.62 -2.09 16.81
CA LEU A 5 -6.75 -1.26 17.25
C LEU A 5 -7.87 -2.09 17.87
N ASP A 6 -8.19 -3.25 17.29
CA ASP A 6 -9.14 -4.21 17.85
C ASP A 6 -8.68 -4.73 19.23
N ALA A 7 -7.37 -4.88 19.44
CA ALA A 7 -6.83 -5.30 20.74
C ALA A 7 -6.87 -4.19 21.80
N ILE A 8 -6.88 -2.91 21.38
CA ILE A 8 -7.03 -1.76 22.29
C ILE A 8 -8.50 -1.61 22.72
N ASP A 9 -9.44 -1.86 21.81
CA ASP A 9 -10.89 -1.94 22.07
C ASP A 9 -11.50 -0.71 22.77
N THR A 10 -11.03 0.49 22.41
CA THR A 10 -11.68 1.76 22.82
C THR A 10 -12.45 2.38 21.66
N PRO A 11 -13.49 3.18 21.91
CA PRO A 11 -14.23 3.88 20.85
C PRO A 11 -13.32 4.71 19.94
N GLU A 12 -12.30 5.37 20.51
CA GLU A 12 -11.33 6.17 19.78
C GLU A 12 -10.45 5.31 18.88
N ALA A 13 -9.95 4.17 19.38
CA ALA A 13 -9.13 3.25 18.59
C ALA A 13 -9.93 2.60 17.45
N LEU A 14 -11.15 2.13 17.74
CA LEU A 14 -12.01 1.50 16.73
C LEU A 14 -12.43 2.49 15.64
N ALA A 15 -12.56 3.77 15.96
CA ALA A 15 -12.85 4.83 14.99
C ALA A 15 -11.69 5.08 14.00
N LEU A 16 -10.49 4.55 14.24
CA LEU A 16 -9.32 4.70 13.36
C LEU A 16 -9.13 3.53 12.38
N LYS A 17 -9.92 2.47 12.51
CA LYS A 17 -9.85 1.30 11.64
C LYS A 17 -10.04 1.67 10.16
N GLY A 18 -9.27 1.01 9.29
CA GLY A 18 -9.33 1.23 7.83
C GLY A 18 -8.69 2.52 7.33
N LYS A 19 -8.21 3.42 8.22
CA LYS A 19 -7.67 4.73 7.82
C LYS A 19 -6.16 4.75 7.60
N ALA A 20 -5.43 3.92 8.34
CA ALA A 20 -3.97 3.99 8.43
C ALA A 20 -3.26 3.85 7.08
N ALA A 21 -3.66 2.89 6.25
CA ALA A 21 -3.00 2.60 4.98
C ALA A 21 -3.17 3.75 3.97
N VAL A 22 -4.39 4.31 3.87
CA VAL A 22 -4.67 5.45 2.99
C VAL A 22 -3.89 6.68 3.46
N ALA A 23 -3.95 7.02 4.74
CA ALA A 23 -3.22 8.15 5.30
C ALA A 23 -1.71 8.04 5.06
N ASN A 24 -1.13 6.86 5.29
CA ASN A 24 0.29 6.61 5.03
C ASN A 24 0.65 6.81 3.55
N ALA A 25 -0.17 6.31 2.62
CA ALA A 25 0.06 6.48 1.19
C ALA A 25 -0.08 7.94 0.73
N GLN A 26 -1.02 8.70 1.28
CA GLN A 26 -1.18 10.14 1.02
C GLN A 26 0.07 10.92 1.47
N LEU A 27 0.63 10.63 2.64
CA LEU A 27 1.87 11.28 3.09
C LEU A 27 3.10 10.82 2.29
N ALA A 28 3.12 9.57 1.81
CA ALA A 28 4.14 9.14 0.84
C ALA A 28 4.05 9.93 -0.47
N TYR A 29 2.83 10.26 -0.93
CA TYR A 29 2.61 11.13 -2.08
C TYR A 29 3.04 12.58 -1.82
N GLU A 30 2.79 13.11 -0.62
CA GLU A 30 3.32 14.43 -0.20
C GLU A 30 4.86 14.45 -0.28
N LEU A 31 5.51 13.40 0.23
CA LEU A 31 6.97 13.24 0.17
C LEU A 31 7.46 13.15 -1.28
N PHE A 32 6.76 12.44 -2.15
CA PHE A 32 7.04 12.38 -3.58
C PHE A 32 7.03 13.79 -4.20
N GLY A 33 5.98 14.58 -3.97
CA GLY A 33 5.88 15.95 -4.47
C GLY A 33 7.04 16.83 -3.98
N LYS A 34 7.41 16.72 -2.69
CA LYS A 34 8.57 17.41 -2.13
C LYS A 34 9.88 16.94 -2.77
N LYS A 35 10.05 15.64 -3.03
CA LYS A 35 11.28 15.07 -3.59
C LYS A 35 11.53 15.47 -5.03
N PHE A 36 10.46 15.56 -5.83
CA PHE A 36 10.50 15.89 -7.25
C PHE A 36 10.05 17.34 -7.51
N SER A 37 10.54 18.27 -6.68
CA SER A 37 10.33 19.71 -6.85
C SER A 37 11.59 20.53 -6.54
N GLY A 38 11.56 21.80 -6.89
CA GLY A 38 12.63 22.76 -6.61
C GLY A 38 13.83 22.68 -7.55
N ALA A 39 14.74 23.65 -7.40
CA ALA A 39 15.81 23.93 -8.36
C ALA A 39 16.71 22.73 -8.69
N ARG A 40 16.98 21.86 -7.71
CA ARG A 40 17.77 20.64 -7.95
C ARG A 40 17.05 19.68 -8.90
N TRP A 41 15.76 19.45 -8.69
CA TRP A 41 14.98 18.58 -9.54
C TRP A 41 14.79 19.19 -10.93
N GLU A 42 14.48 20.48 -11.02
CA GLU A 42 14.31 21.19 -12.29
C GLU A 42 15.57 21.11 -13.17
N ALA A 43 16.76 21.23 -12.58
CA ALA A 43 18.03 21.07 -13.29
C ALA A 43 18.25 19.64 -13.83
N LEU A 44 17.72 18.61 -13.17
CA LEU A 44 17.76 17.23 -13.65
C LEU A 44 16.70 16.98 -14.74
N ALA A 45 15.49 17.49 -14.54
CA ALA A 45 14.39 17.39 -15.50
C ALA A 45 14.74 18.07 -16.82
N ALA A 46 15.41 19.23 -16.78
CA ALA A 46 15.93 19.93 -17.97
C ALA A 46 16.95 19.09 -18.78
N LYS A 47 17.54 18.05 -18.17
CA LYS A 47 18.43 17.08 -18.81
C LYS A 47 17.75 15.76 -19.18
N GLY A 48 16.42 15.68 -19.06
CA GLY A 48 15.63 14.50 -19.43
C GLY A 48 15.40 13.49 -18.30
N ALA A 49 15.69 13.83 -17.05
CA ALA A 49 15.34 12.98 -15.92
C ALA A 49 13.80 12.80 -15.81
N LYS A 50 13.36 11.62 -15.38
CA LYS A 50 11.94 11.29 -15.18
C LYS A 50 11.66 11.04 -13.71
N VAL A 51 10.46 11.41 -13.25
CA VAL A 51 10.02 11.13 -11.88
C VAL A 51 9.93 9.62 -11.65
N GLN A 52 10.27 9.17 -10.45
CA GLN A 52 9.93 7.82 -9.99
C GLN A 52 8.51 7.88 -9.42
N ARG A 53 7.55 7.39 -10.21
CA ARG A 53 6.13 7.39 -9.87
C ARG A 53 5.88 6.52 -8.62
N PRO A 54 5.13 7.01 -7.61
CA PRO A 54 4.61 6.15 -6.55
C PRO A 54 3.74 5.06 -7.16
N LEU A 55 3.90 3.84 -6.68
CA LEU A 55 3.09 2.69 -7.09
C LEU A 55 2.40 2.12 -5.85
N TRP A 56 1.07 2.11 -5.88
CA TRP A 56 0.24 1.51 -4.85
C TRP A 56 0.05 0.02 -5.15
N ALA A 57 0.53 -0.84 -4.24
CA ALA A 57 0.42 -2.28 -4.32
C ALA A 57 -0.44 -2.83 -3.17
N SER A 58 -0.94 -4.05 -3.32
CA SER A 58 -1.84 -4.69 -2.34
C SER A 58 -3.12 -3.88 -2.08
N THR A 59 -3.71 -3.33 -3.14
CA THR A 59 -4.88 -2.44 -3.09
C THR A 59 -6.22 -3.17 -3.12
N SER A 60 -6.23 -4.49 -2.91
CA SER A 60 -7.46 -5.24 -2.65
C SER A 60 -7.93 -5.04 -1.22
N THR A 61 -9.20 -4.69 -1.05
CA THR A 61 -9.82 -4.59 0.26
C THR A 61 -9.97 -5.97 0.90
N LYS A 62 -9.39 -6.14 2.10
CA LYS A 62 -9.33 -7.45 2.80
C LYS A 62 -10.42 -7.62 3.86
N ASP A 63 -10.97 -6.53 4.37
CA ASP A 63 -12.05 -6.53 5.34
C ASP A 63 -13.37 -6.31 4.59
N PRO A 64 -14.32 -7.25 4.63
CA PRO A 64 -15.58 -7.14 3.91
C PRO A 64 -16.51 -6.03 4.45
N SER A 65 -16.20 -5.45 5.61
CA SER A 65 -16.93 -4.28 6.13
C SER A 65 -16.54 -2.97 5.44
N TYR A 66 -15.45 -2.96 4.68
CA TYR A 66 -15.01 -1.80 3.90
C TYR A 66 -15.48 -1.89 2.44
N PRO A 67 -15.64 -0.75 1.75
CA PRO A 67 -15.90 -0.75 0.30
C PRO A 67 -14.81 -1.53 -0.45
N THR A 68 -15.19 -2.37 -1.41
CA THR A 68 -14.26 -3.16 -2.22
C THR A 68 -13.24 -2.28 -2.94
N THR A 69 -13.64 -1.06 -3.31
CA THR A 69 -12.85 -0.05 -4.02
C THR A 69 -12.04 0.89 -3.10
N LEU A 70 -12.12 0.74 -1.77
CA LEU A 70 -11.58 1.69 -0.77
C LEU A 70 -10.21 2.26 -1.14
N TYR A 71 -9.24 1.38 -1.43
CA TYR A 71 -7.87 1.80 -1.70
C TYR A 71 -7.69 2.43 -3.07
N VAL A 72 -8.44 1.99 -4.09
CA VAL A 72 -8.33 2.56 -5.43
C VAL A 72 -8.93 3.97 -5.42
N ASP A 73 -10.15 4.11 -4.89
CA ASP A 73 -10.87 5.39 -4.82
C ASP A 73 -10.09 6.45 -4.04
N SER A 74 -9.40 6.04 -2.97
CA SER A 74 -8.73 6.98 -2.05
C SER A 74 -7.33 7.42 -2.50
N LEU A 75 -6.75 6.79 -3.54
CA LEU A 75 -5.33 6.96 -3.89
C LEU A 75 -5.08 7.42 -5.33
N ILE A 76 -6.07 8.06 -5.95
CA ILE A 76 -5.96 8.63 -7.29
C ILE A 76 -5.25 9.99 -7.19
N ALA A 77 -4.12 10.12 -7.88
CA ALA A 77 -3.38 11.39 -8.02
C ALA A 77 -2.48 11.36 -9.27
N PRO A 78 -2.02 12.53 -9.77
CA PRO A 78 -1.07 12.59 -10.89
C PRO A 78 0.22 11.82 -10.62
N ASP A 79 0.82 11.28 -11.68
CA ASP A 79 2.12 10.58 -11.62
C ASP A 79 2.17 9.37 -10.68
N THR A 80 1.03 8.72 -10.41
CA THR A 80 0.97 7.45 -9.65
C THR A 80 0.62 6.27 -10.55
N VAL A 81 0.88 5.06 -10.04
CA VAL A 81 0.41 3.78 -10.59
C VAL A 81 -0.35 3.05 -9.48
N ASN A 82 -1.43 2.35 -9.83
CA ASN A 82 -2.05 1.37 -8.95
C ASN A 82 -1.93 0.00 -9.61
N THR A 83 -1.31 -0.97 -8.93
CA THR A 83 -1.25 -2.36 -9.41
C THR A 83 -2.37 -3.15 -8.77
N MET A 84 -3.41 -3.40 -9.55
CA MET A 84 -4.64 -4.04 -9.09
C MET A 84 -4.66 -5.50 -9.54
N PRO A 85 -5.01 -6.46 -8.66
CA PRO A 85 -5.50 -7.75 -9.10
C PRO A 85 -6.76 -7.60 -9.96
N GLU A 86 -7.01 -8.56 -10.84
CA GLU A 86 -8.14 -8.53 -11.79
C GLU A 86 -9.48 -8.27 -11.09
N ALA A 87 -9.77 -8.97 -9.98
CA ALA A 87 -10.99 -8.75 -9.21
C ALA A 87 -11.14 -7.31 -8.67
N THR A 88 -10.04 -6.69 -8.20
CA THR A 88 -10.08 -5.29 -7.72
C THR A 88 -10.29 -4.30 -8.87
N LEU A 89 -9.79 -4.61 -10.07
CA LEU A 89 -10.07 -3.83 -11.26
C LEU A 89 -11.55 -3.94 -11.66
N GLU A 90 -12.13 -5.14 -11.62
CA GLU A 90 -13.56 -5.37 -11.89
C GLU A 90 -14.46 -4.65 -10.88
N ASP A 91 -14.13 -4.74 -9.59
CA ASP A 91 -14.85 -4.01 -8.53
C ASP A 91 -14.83 -2.50 -8.78
N PHE A 92 -13.68 -1.94 -9.19
CA PHE A 92 -13.56 -0.52 -9.49
C PHE A 92 -14.30 -0.12 -10.79
N ASP A 93 -14.33 -0.99 -11.81
CA ASP A 93 -15.10 -0.72 -13.04
C ASP A 93 -16.60 -0.65 -12.77
N GLN A 94 -17.09 -1.45 -11.81
CA GLN A 94 -18.51 -1.48 -11.43
C GLN A 94 -18.91 -0.35 -10.49
N ASP A 95 -18.16 -0.17 -9.39
CA ASP A 95 -18.58 0.64 -8.24
C ASP A 95 -17.58 1.75 -7.86
N GLY A 96 -16.52 1.93 -8.65
CA GLY A 96 -15.44 2.88 -8.36
C GLY A 96 -15.83 4.35 -8.47
N THR A 97 -15.14 5.19 -7.70
CA THR A 97 -15.29 6.64 -7.75
C THR A 97 -14.05 7.30 -8.34
N LEU A 98 -14.17 7.81 -9.57
CA LEU A 98 -13.08 8.52 -10.23
C LEU A 98 -12.99 9.98 -9.75
N ALA A 99 -12.18 10.23 -8.73
CA ALA A 99 -11.86 11.56 -8.22
C ALA A 99 -10.39 11.66 -7.81
N ARG A 100 -9.79 12.84 -7.89
CA ARG A 100 -8.43 13.08 -7.34
C ARG A 100 -8.52 13.17 -5.82
N THR A 101 -7.91 12.21 -5.13
CA THR A 101 -8.12 11.97 -3.69
C THR A 101 -6.82 11.81 -2.90
N ALA A 102 -5.73 11.34 -3.53
CA ALA A 102 -4.49 11.06 -2.79
C ALA A 102 -3.77 12.33 -2.28
N ASP A 103 -4.15 13.50 -2.78
CA ASP A 103 -3.58 14.81 -2.40
C ASP A 103 -4.66 15.85 -2.09
N ALA A 104 -5.85 15.39 -1.70
CA ALA A 104 -6.94 16.26 -1.32
C ALA A 104 -6.67 16.99 0.01
N ASP A 105 -6.12 16.28 1.01
CA ASP A 105 -5.86 16.83 2.34
C ASP A 105 -4.74 16.07 3.07
N PHE A 106 -3.52 16.61 3.04
CA PHE A 106 -2.38 16.01 3.74
C PHE A 106 -2.41 16.24 5.25
N ASP A 107 -3.10 17.28 5.72
CA ASP A 107 -3.17 17.57 7.15
C ASP A 107 -4.12 16.58 7.84
N ALA A 108 -5.24 16.22 7.19
CA ALA A 108 -6.10 15.13 7.66
C ALA A 108 -5.35 13.78 7.68
N ALA A 109 -4.55 13.49 6.64
CA ALA A 109 -3.73 12.28 6.62
C ALA A 109 -2.72 12.23 7.77
N ARG A 110 -2.07 13.37 8.08
CA ARG A 110 -1.15 13.49 9.21
C ARG A 110 -1.85 13.32 10.55
N GLN A 111 -3.03 13.94 10.70
CA GLN A 111 -3.85 13.79 11.90
C GLN A 111 -4.22 12.33 12.17
N VAL A 112 -4.56 11.55 11.14
CA VAL A 112 -4.83 10.10 11.31
C VAL A 112 -3.61 9.38 11.90
N LEU A 113 -2.41 9.66 11.41
CA LEU A 113 -1.20 9.01 11.95
C LEU A 113 -0.88 9.47 13.37
N ASP A 114 -1.10 10.75 13.67
CA ASP A 114 -0.95 11.30 15.01
C ASP A 114 -1.97 10.70 15.99
N ASP A 115 -3.23 10.53 15.57
CA ASP A 115 -4.30 9.91 16.35
C ASP A 115 -3.99 8.42 16.64
N LEU A 116 -3.43 7.70 15.66
CA LEU A 116 -2.96 6.32 15.85
C LEU A 116 -1.90 6.26 16.95
N ALA A 117 -0.91 7.16 16.93
CA ALA A 117 0.08 7.26 17.99
C ALA A 117 -0.56 7.62 19.34
N GLY A 118 -1.56 8.52 19.33
CA GLY A 118 -2.32 8.94 20.51
C GLY A 118 -3.07 7.80 21.21
N VAL A 119 -3.55 6.79 20.46
CA VAL A 119 -4.18 5.58 21.03
C VAL A 119 -3.18 4.45 21.32
N GLY A 120 -1.87 4.69 21.14
CA GLY A 120 -0.81 3.76 21.49
C GLY A 120 -0.33 2.86 20.34
N ILE A 121 -0.65 3.17 19.08
CA ILE A 121 -0.07 2.48 17.92
C ILE A 121 1.33 3.02 17.65
N ASP A 122 2.35 2.20 17.89
CA ASP A 122 3.71 2.43 17.41
C ASP A 122 3.81 2.06 15.92
N LEU A 123 3.81 3.08 15.04
CA LEU A 123 3.93 2.88 13.59
C LEU A 123 5.31 2.40 13.16
N ASP A 124 6.37 2.72 13.91
CA ASP A 124 7.71 2.21 13.59
C ASP A 124 7.79 0.71 13.86
N ASP A 125 7.16 0.25 14.95
CA ASP A 125 7.05 -1.18 15.23
C ASP A 125 6.14 -1.91 14.23
N VAL A 126 5.02 -1.31 13.85
CA VAL A 126 4.15 -1.87 12.80
C VAL A 126 4.90 -2.01 11.48
N THR A 127 5.63 -0.98 11.05
CA THR A 127 6.34 -1.01 9.77
C THR A 127 7.50 -2.00 9.77
N ARG A 128 8.27 -2.09 10.86
CA ARG A 128 9.29 -3.14 11.03
C ARG A 128 8.70 -4.55 10.94
N GLN A 129 7.62 -4.81 11.68
CA GLN A 129 6.95 -6.10 11.63
C GLN A 129 6.48 -6.44 10.21
N LEU A 130 5.87 -5.48 9.50
CA LEU A 130 5.41 -5.69 8.13
C LEU A 130 6.55 -5.93 7.14
N GLU A 131 7.70 -5.28 7.33
CA GLU A 131 8.90 -5.50 6.52
C GLU A 131 9.44 -6.92 6.72
N ASP A 132 9.62 -7.34 7.98
CA ASP A 132 10.12 -8.68 8.33
C ASP A 132 9.19 -9.79 7.80
N GLU A 133 7.87 -9.65 8.02
CA GLU A 133 6.87 -10.58 7.51
C GLU A 133 6.82 -10.59 5.98
N GLY A 134 6.96 -9.42 5.34
CA GLY A 134 7.01 -9.27 3.90
C GLY A 134 8.18 -10.02 3.29
N VAL A 135 9.41 -9.78 3.79
CA VAL A 135 10.62 -10.46 3.33
C VAL A 135 10.52 -11.98 3.53
N ALA A 136 10.05 -12.42 4.71
CA ALA A 136 9.87 -13.84 4.98
C ALA A 136 8.86 -14.49 4.04
N SER A 137 7.74 -13.83 3.76
CA SER A 137 6.71 -14.35 2.85
C SER A 137 7.21 -14.48 1.41
N PHE A 138 8.04 -13.54 0.95
CA PHE A 138 8.62 -13.57 -0.38
C PHE A 138 9.67 -14.67 -0.51
N ALA A 139 10.54 -14.82 0.49
CA ALA A 139 11.52 -15.92 0.53
C ALA A 139 10.81 -17.28 0.50
N LYS A 140 9.77 -17.46 1.33
CA LYS A 140 8.98 -18.69 1.36
C LYS A 140 8.32 -18.99 0.01
N ALA A 141 7.67 -18.01 -0.61
CA ALA A 141 7.03 -18.20 -1.91
C ALA A 141 8.05 -18.56 -3.01
N PHE A 142 9.28 -18.05 -2.91
CA PHE A 142 10.37 -18.41 -3.82
C PHE A 142 10.84 -19.85 -3.60
N ASP A 143 11.03 -20.28 -2.34
CA ASP A 143 11.42 -21.66 -2.02
C ASP A 143 10.35 -22.67 -2.47
N GLU A 144 9.06 -22.32 -2.32
CA GLU A 144 7.93 -23.12 -2.81
C GLU A 144 7.96 -23.24 -4.35
N LEU A 145 8.26 -22.14 -5.06
CA LEU A 145 8.41 -22.15 -6.52
C LEU A 145 9.55 -23.08 -6.96
N ILE A 146 10.72 -22.97 -6.34
CA ILE A 146 11.88 -23.83 -6.67
C ILE A 146 11.55 -25.31 -6.38
N SER A 147 10.93 -25.60 -5.25
CA SER A 147 10.52 -26.97 -4.89
C SER A 147 9.56 -27.57 -5.93
N SER A 148 8.59 -26.78 -6.39
CA SER A 148 7.64 -27.22 -7.42
C SER A 148 8.34 -27.52 -8.77
N LEU A 149 9.35 -26.72 -9.13
CA LEU A 149 10.14 -26.96 -10.34
C LEU A 149 10.99 -28.23 -10.23
N ASP A 150 11.60 -28.47 -9.07
CA ASP A 150 12.40 -29.67 -8.82
C ASP A 150 11.54 -30.94 -8.85
N GLU A 151 10.36 -30.92 -8.23
CA GLU A 151 9.38 -32.01 -8.31
C GLU A 151 9.02 -32.32 -9.76
N LYS A 152 8.76 -31.28 -10.56
CA LYS A 152 8.42 -31.45 -11.98
C LYS A 152 9.58 -31.99 -12.80
N ALA A 153 10.80 -31.54 -12.54
CA ALA A 153 12.00 -31.99 -13.24
C ALA A 153 12.31 -33.47 -12.93
N ASN A 154 12.16 -33.88 -11.68
CA ASN A 154 12.37 -35.27 -11.25
C ASN A 154 11.33 -36.19 -11.90
N ALA A 155 10.04 -35.82 -11.87
CA ALA A 155 8.98 -36.61 -12.49
C ALA A 155 9.22 -36.85 -14.00
N LEU A 156 9.68 -35.82 -14.73
CA LEU A 156 10.00 -35.94 -16.16
C LEU A 156 11.26 -36.77 -16.43
N SER A 157 12.18 -36.87 -15.47
CA SER A 157 13.42 -37.64 -15.61
C SER A 157 13.23 -39.13 -15.31
N GLU A 158 12.27 -39.49 -14.46
CA GLU A 158 11.91 -40.88 -14.16
C GLU A 158 11.07 -41.54 -15.27
N GLU A 159 10.40 -40.74 -16.11
CA GLU A 159 9.61 -41.19 -17.27
C GLU A 159 10.46 -41.45 -18.53
N ALA A 160 11.74 -41.03 -18.55
CA ALA A 160 12.66 -41.10 -19.70
C ALA A 160 13.62 -42.29 -19.64
#